data_AF-A0A5S9MJ58-F1
#
_entry.id   AF-A0A5S9MJ58-F1
#
_cell.length_a   1.000
_cell.length_b   1.000
_cell.length_c   1.000
_cell.angle_alpha   90.00
_cell.angle_beta   90.00
_cell.angle_gamma   90.00
#
_symmetry.space_group_name_H-M   'P 1'
#
loop_
_entity.id
_entity.type
_entity.pdbx_description
1 polymer ?
#
loop_
_entity_poly.entity_id
_entity_poly.type
_entity_poly.pdbx_seq_one_letter_code
_entity_poly.pdbx_strand_id
1 'polypeptide(L)'
;MIESGYPRNDFLHNQNNEETMRALKQKKMNLPLDKKLILYAPTWRDDQFYKKGQYKFDLDLDLHEMRAAIGDEYIIILRMHYLVAENFDLGPYEGFAYDFSHYEDIRDLYMISDLLITDYSSVFFDYANLKRPMLFYVPEH
;
A
#
# COMPACT_ATOMS: atom_id res chain seq x y z
N MET A 1 5.19 28.02 17.36
CA MET A 1 4.62 27.11 16.35
C MET A 1 5.16 27.59 15.01
N ILE A 2 6.03 26.82 14.37
CA ILE A 2 6.58 27.17 13.04
C ILE A 2 5.71 26.42 12.04
N GLU A 3 4.98 27.16 11.20
CA GLU A 3 4.22 26.63 10.05
C GLU A 3 5.17 26.31 8.89
N SER A 4 6.12 25.42 9.11
CA SER A 4 6.84 24.76 8.02
C SER A 4 6.28 23.34 7.96
N GLY A 5 5.70 22.93 6.83
CA GLY A 5 5.29 21.54 6.62
C GLY A 5 6.41 20.56 6.97
N TYR A 6 6.08 19.28 7.17
CA TYR A 6 7.08 18.29 7.57
C TYR A 6 8.20 18.19 6.50
N PRO A 7 9.49 18.36 6.86
CA PRO A 7 10.62 18.17 5.92
C PRO A 7 10.61 16.80 5.22
N ARG A 8 9.91 15.82 5.82
CA ARG A 8 9.65 14.50 5.27
C ARG A 8 8.86 14.51 3.94
N ASN A 9 8.07 15.55 3.68
CA ASN A 9 7.22 15.66 2.49
C ASN A 9 7.91 16.38 1.31
N ASP A 10 9.04 17.04 1.53
CA ASP A 10 9.81 17.69 0.47
C ASP A 10 10.27 16.68 -0.59
N PHE A 11 10.57 15.45 -0.17
CA PHE A 11 10.90 14.34 -1.06
C PHE A 11 9.75 14.03 -2.05
N LEU A 12 8.50 14.03 -1.56
CA LEU A 12 7.31 13.75 -2.37
C LEU A 12 7.02 14.88 -3.37
N HIS A 13 7.49 16.10 -3.12
CA HIS A 13 7.36 17.21 -4.07
C HIS A 13 8.50 17.23 -5.08
N ASN A 14 9.75 17.06 -4.63
CA ASN A 14 10.93 17.27 -5.48
C ASN A 14 11.28 16.07 -6.37
N GLN A 15 10.89 14.85 -5.97
CA GLN A 15 11.27 13.62 -6.69
C GLN A 15 10.10 12.90 -7.37
N ASN A 16 8.91 13.49 -7.37
CA ASN A 16 7.72 12.94 -8.01
C ASN A 16 7.74 13.17 -9.53
N ASN A 17 8.66 12.46 -10.20
CA ASN A 17 8.80 12.43 -11.65
C ASN A 17 8.85 10.98 -12.16
N GLU A 18 8.52 10.79 -13.44
CA GLU A 18 8.41 9.46 -14.05
C GLU A 18 9.70 8.65 -14.01
N GLU A 19 10.86 9.29 -14.17
CA GLU A 19 12.16 8.62 -14.16
C GLU A 19 12.46 8.01 -12.79
N THR A 20 12.28 8.78 -11.72
CA THR A 20 12.47 8.29 -10.35
C THR A 20 11.49 7.18 -10.02
N MET A 21 10.20 7.33 -10.36
CA MET A 21 9.19 6.29 -10.13
C MET A 21 9.52 4.99 -10.88
N ARG A 22 9.95 5.08 -12.15
CA ARG A 22 10.37 3.91 -12.93
C ARG A 22 11.61 3.24 -12.34
N ALA A 23 12.59 4.03 -11.89
CA ALA A 23 13.79 3.52 -11.26
C ALA A 23 13.48 2.78 -9.95
N LEU A 24 12.56 3.28 -9.12
CA LEU A 24 12.08 2.57 -7.93
C LEU A 24 11.43 1.23 -8.30
N LYS A 25 10.44 1.27 -9.21
CA LYS A 25 9.70 0.08 -9.65
C LYS A 25 10.65 -1.01 -10.17
N GLN A 26 11.63 -0.65 -11.01
CA GLN A 26 12.55 -1.64 -11.60
C GLN A 26 13.71 -2.06 -10.68
N LYS A 27 14.43 -1.09 -10.11
CA LYS A 27 15.73 -1.38 -9.44
C LYS A 27 15.57 -1.81 -7.99
N LYS A 28 14.50 -1.38 -7.32
CA LYS A 28 14.29 -1.68 -5.89
C LYS A 28 13.18 -2.70 -5.65
N MET A 29 12.17 -2.75 -6.53
CA MET A 29 10.91 -3.41 -6.21
C MET A 29 10.50 -4.52 -7.18
N ASN A 30 11.13 -4.59 -8.36
CA ASN A 30 10.80 -5.55 -9.42
C ASN A 30 9.30 -5.58 -9.78
N LEU A 31 8.69 -4.39 -9.94
CA LEU A 31 7.27 -4.22 -10.26
C LEU A 31 7.06 -3.93 -11.76
N PRO A 32 5.91 -4.34 -12.34
CA PRO A 32 5.54 -4.01 -13.71
C PRO A 32 5.43 -2.49 -13.91
N LEU A 33 5.76 -2.04 -15.13
CA LEU A 33 5.75 -0.62 -15.49
C LEU A 33 4.52 -0.21 -16.29
N ASP A 34 3.81 -1.18 -16.85
CA ASP A 34 2.62 -1.04 -17.69
C ASP A 34 1.32 -1.09 -16.89
N LYS A 35 1.41 -1.28 -15.57
CA LYS A 35 0.27 -1.33 -14.64
C LYS A 35 0.24 -0.11 -13.73
N LYS A 36 -0.97 0.35 -13.43
CA LYS A 36 -1.23 1.29 -12.34
C LYS A 36 -1.12 0.57 -11.00
N LEU A 37 -0.81 1.31 -9.95
CA LEU A 37 -0.49 0.74 -8.65
C LEU A 37 -1.43 1.26 -7.57
N ILE A 38 -2.03 0.33 -6.84
CA ILE A 38 -2.83 0.58 -5.64
C ILE A 38 -1.98 0.26 -4.42
N LEU A 39 -1.83 1.21 -3.50
CA LEU A 39 -1.29 0.94 -2.17
C LEU A 39 -2.44 0.69 -1.21
N TYR A 40 -2.46 -0.48 -0.59
CA TYR A 40 -3.35 -0.79 0.52
C TYR A 40 -2.57 -0.77 1.83
N ALA A 41 -2.94 0.14 2.72
CA ALA A 41 -2.24 0.41 3.98
C ALA A 41 -3.25 0.65 5.12
N PRO A 42 -3.97 -0.39 5.59
CA PRO A 42 -4.92 -0.25 6.69
C PRO A 42 -4.22 -0.10 8.04
N THR A 43 -4.95 0.36 9.04
CA THR A 43 -4.54 0.30 10.45
C THR A 43 -4.50 -1.14 10.94
N TRP A 44 -3.57 -1.40 11.86
CA TRP A 44 -3.58 -2.65 12.62
C TRP A 44 -4.67 -2.60 13.68
N ARG A 45 -5.43 -3.69 13.83
CA ARG A 45 -6.49 -3.82 14.82
C ARG A 45 -6.22 -4.99 15.76
N ASP A 46 -6.29 -4.74 17.07
CA ASP A 46 -6.06 -5.73 18.14
C ASP A 46 -7.13 -6.83 18.17
N ASP A 47 -8.35 -6.53 17.73
CA ASP A 47 -9.49 -7.46 17.70
C ASP A 47 -9.36 -8.53 16.63
N GLN A 48 -8.47 -8.38 15.64
CA GLN A 48 -8.15 -9.44 14.68
C GLN A 48 -7.17 -10.49 15.28
N PHE A 49 -6.71 -10.30 16.52
CA PHE A 49 -5.75 -11.16 17.22
C PHE A 49 -6.42 -12.31 18.02
N TYR A 50 -7.36 -13.05 17.41
CA TYR A 50 -7.99 -14.21 18.07
C TYR A 50 -7.17 -15.50 17.88
N LYS A 51 -6.26 -15.75 18.84
CA LYS A 51 -5.49 -16.98 19.14
C LYS A 51 -4.23 -17.28 18.30
N LYS A 52 -3.16 -17.63 19.04
CA LYS A 52 -1.91 -18.24 18.53
C LYS A 52 -2.23 -19.45 17.62
N GLY A 53 -1.91 -19.33 16.33
CA GLY A 53 -1.83 -20.47 15.40
C GLY A 53 -3.05 -20.76 14.54
N GLN A 54 -4.10 -19.93 14.56
CA GLN A 54 -5.20 -20.01 13.59
C GLN A 54 -5.50 -18.60 13.05
N TYR A 55 -4.64 -18.13 12.14
CA TYR A 55 -4.85 -16.88 11.44
C TYR A 55 -5.97 -17.06 10.40
N LYS A 56 -7.21 -16.71 10.76
CA LYS A 56 -8.18 -16.22 9.77
C LYS A 56 -8.06 -14.70 9.73
N PHE A 57 -6.94 -14.21 9.20
CA PHE A 57 -6.87 -12.82 8.78
C PHE A 57 -7.47 -12.79 7.37
N ASP A 58 -8.78 -12.60 7.32
CA ASP A 58 -9.42 -12.20 6.07
C ASP A 58 -8.94 -10.78 5.81
N LEU A 59 -8.04 -10.61 4.83
CA LEU A 59 -7.84 -9.30 4.23
C LEU A 59 -9.24 -8.80 3.88
N ASP A 60 -9.67 -7.65 4.40
CA ASP A 60 -11.05 -7.23 4.17
C ASP A 60 -11.33 -6.97 2.66
N LEU A 61 -10.28 -6.92 1.85
CA LEU A 61 -10.32 -6.91 0.40
C LEU A 61 -10.34 -8.34 -0.17
N ASP A 62 -11.33 -8.63 -1.01
CA ASP A 62 -11.33 -9.83 -1.84
C ASP A 62 -10.35 -9.67 -3.02
N LEU A 63 -9.12 -10.15 -2.85
CA LEU A 63 -8.09 -10.10 -3.90
C LEU A 63 -8.48 -10.91 -5.14
N HIS A 64 -9.32 -11.93 -5.00
CA HIS A 64 -9.74 -12.74 -6.13
C HIS A 64 -10.69 -11.93 -7.02
N GLU A 65 -11.71 -11.30 -6.44
CA GLU A 65 -12.63 -10.42 -7.15
C GLU A 65 -11.91 -9.20 -7.72
N MET A 66 -11.02 -8.58 -6.95
CA MET A 66 -10.22 -7.44 -7.44
C MET A 66 -9.35 -7.85 -8.64
N ARG A 67 -8.67 -8.99 -8.59
CA ARG A 67 -7.87 -9.46 -9.73
C ARG A 67 -8.75 -9.66 -10.97
N ALA A 68 -9.93 -10.25 -10.81
CA ALA A 68 -10.86 -10.48 -11.90
C ALA A 68 -11.41 -9.17 -12.50
N ALA A 69 -11.63 -8.16 -11.66
CA ALA A 69 -12.22 -6.88 -12.07
C ALA A 69 -11.20 -5.89 -12.66
N ILE A 70 -9.99 -5.82 -12.09
CA ILE A 70 -9.01 -4.75 -12.39
C ILE A 70 -7.57 -5.23 -12.65
N GLY A 71 -7.29 -6.53 -12.59
CA GLY A 71 -5.92 -7.06 -12.72
C GLY A 71 -5.25 -6.81 -14.07
N ASP A 72 -6.02 -6.52 -15.11
CA ASP A 72 -5.49 -6.15 -16.43
C ASP A 72 -4.89 -4.74 -16.48
N GLU A 73 -5.29 -3.85 -15.57
CA GLU A 73 -4.81 -2.47 -15.51
C GLU A 73 -4.04 -2.15 -14.23
N TYR A 74 -4.34 -2.86 -13.14
CA TYR A 74 -3.85 -2.54 -11.81
C TYR A 74 -3.09 -3.72 -11.18
N ILE A 75 -2.12 -3.36 -10.35
CA ILE A 75 -1.55 -4.21 -9.31
C ILE A 75 -1.77 -3.59 -7.94
N ILE A 76 -1.70 -4.40 -6.89
CA ILE A 76 -1.83 -3.97 -5.50
C ILE A 76 -0.55 -4.26 -4.72
N ILE A 77 -0.08 -3.29 -3.96
CA ILE A 77 0.97 -3.49 -2.96
C ILE A 77 0.36 -3.37 -1.57
N LEU A 78 0.68 -4.33 -0.71
CA LEU A 78 0.17 -4.42 0.65
C LEU A 78 1.22 -3.88 1.62
N ARG A 79 0.82 -2.93 2.46
CA ARG A 79 1.64 -2.41 3.57
C ARG A 79 0.93 -2.72 4.88
N MET A 80 1.03 -3.96 5.29
CA MET A 80 0.42 -4.47 6.52
C MET A 80 1.37 -4.30 7.71
N HIS A 81 0.82 -4.44 8.92
CA HIS A 81 1.65 -4.57 10.11
C HIS A 81 2.44 -5.89 10.06
N TYR A 82 3.69 -5.91 10.53
CA TYR A 82 4.60 -7.06 10.38
C TYR A 82 4.02 -8.37 10.96
N LEU A 83 3.32 -8.30 12.10
CA LEU A 83 2.64 -9.46 12.70
C LEU A 83 1.55 -10.06 11.81
N VAL A 84 0.96 -9.27 10.91
CA VAL A 84 -0.02 -9.74 9.92
C VAL A 84 0.71 -10.30 8.70
N ALA A 85 1.72 -9.57 8.23
CA ALA A 85 2.53 -9.93 7.07
C ALA A 85 3.19 -11.31 7.16
N GLU A 86 3.63 -11.70 8.35
CA GLU A 86 4.22 -13.03 8.58
C GLU A 86 3.23 -14.20 8.38
N ASN A 87 1.93 -13.93 8.27
CA ASN A 87 0.88 -14.95 8.34
C ASN A 87 -0.02 -15.06 7.09
N PHE A 88 0.17 -14.26 6.03
CA PHE A 88 -0.63 -14.38 4.79
C PHE A 88 0.21 -14.80 3.58
N ASP A 89 -0.33 -15.73 2.79
CA ASP A 89 0.29 -16.25 1.56
C ASP A 89 -0.29 -15.56 0.32
N LEU A 90 0.56 -14.85 -0.43
CA LEU A 90 0.19 -14.22 -1.70
C LEU A 90 0.46 -15.08 -2.93
N GLY A 91 0.97 -16.30 -2.79
CA GLY A 91 1.23 -17.21 -3.91
C GLY A 91 0.09 -17.29 -4.93
N PRO A 92 -1.18 -17.43 -4.51
CA PRO A 92 -2.34 -17.46 -5.42
C PRO A 92 -2.54 -16.17 -6.26
N TYR A 93 -1.96 -15.05 -5.83
CA TYR A 93 -2.12 -13.72 -6.41
C TYR A 93 -0.83 -13.19 -7.05
N GLU A 94 0.13 -14.06 -7.36
CA GLU A 94 1.36 -13.72 -8.07
C GLU A 94 1.06 -12.91 -9.35
N GLY A 95 1.83 -11.84 -9.55
CA GLY A 95 1.65 -10.91 -10.67
C GLY A 95 0.55 -9.87 -10.48
N PHE A 96 -0.23 -9.95 -9.39
CA PHE A 96 -1.29 -9.00 -9.07
C PHE A 96 -1.08 -8.33 -7.71
N ALA A 97 -0.85 -9.12 -6.65
CA ALA A 97 -0.64 -8.63 -5.30
C ALA A 97 0.81 -8.85 -4.84
N TYR A 98 1.38 -7.85 -4.18
CA TYR A 98 2.75 -7.89 -3.70
C TYR A 98 2.83 -7.42 -2.24
N ASP A 99 3.59 -8.14 -1.41
CA ASP A 99 3.82 -7.74 -0.03
C ASP A 99 5.00 -6.76 0.09
N PHE A 100 4.71 -5.56 0.57
CA PHE A 100 5.69 -4.52 0.89
C PHE A 100 5.63 -4.11 2.37
N SER A 101 5.09 -4.97 3.24
CA SER A 101 4.97 -4.74 4.69
C SER A 101 6.32 -4.55 5.37
N HIS A 102 7.38 -5.16 4.84
CA HIS A 102 8.76 -5.06 5.35
C HIS A 102 9.62 -4.03 4.61
N TYR A 103 9.08 -3.32 3.62
CA TYR A 103 9.84 -2.31 2.88
C TYR A 103 10.25 -1.14 3.80
N GLU A 104 11.49 -0.68 3.71
CA GLU A 104 12.03 0.26 4.70
C GLU A 104 11.34 1.63 4.66
N ASP A 105 11.16 2.19 3.47
CA ASP A 105 10.66 3.55 3.29
C ASP A 105 9.29 3.60 2.60
N ILE A 106 8.24 3.85 3.38
CA ILE A 106 6.87 3.97 2.86
C ILE A 106 6.70 5.13 1.86
N ARG A 107 7.59 6.14 1.86
CA ARG A 107 7.51 7.27 0.93
C ARG A 107 7.75 6.84 -0.52
N ASP A 108 8.65 5.87 -0.72
CA ASP A 108 8.85 5.28 -2.04
C ASP A 108 7.54 4.63 -2.51
N LEU A 109 6.82 3.93 -1.61
CA LEU A 109 5.53 3.32 -1.91
C LEU A 109 4.48 4.38 -2.27
N TYR A 110 4.37 5.46 -1.50
CA TYR A 110 3.49 6.58 -1.84
C TYR A 110 3.78 7.12 -3.24
N MET A 111 5.06 7.36 -3.53
CA MET A 111 5.50 7.99 -4.76
C MET A 111 5.17 7.16 -6.00
N ILE A 112 5.22 5.82 -5.92
CA ILE A 112 4.89 4.95 -7.06
C ILE A 112 3.40 4.59 -7.17
N SER A 113 2.59 4.93 -6.16
CA SER A 113 1.18 4.54 -6.08
C SER A 113 0.27 5.57 -6.71
N ASP A 114 -0.62 5.11 -7.60
CA ASP A 114 -1.63 5.92 -8.28
C ASP A 114 -2.88 6.12 -7.42
N LEU A 115 -3.12 5.20 -6.46
CA LEU A 115 -4.26 5.21 -5.55
C LEU A 115 -3.82 4.69 -4.17
N LEU A 116 -4.29 5.34 -3.11
CA LEU A 116 -4.19 4.81 -1.74
C LEU A 116 -5.57 4.28 -1.30
N ILE A 117 -5.61 3.05 -0.80
CA ILE A 117 -6.72 2.50 -0.03
C ILE A 117 -6.25 2.38 1.42
N THR A 118 -6.96 3.03 2.33
CA THR A 118 -6.62 3.02 3.77
C THR A 118 -7.90 3.15 4.60
N ASP A 119 -7.77 3.28 5.91
CA ASP A 119 -8.86 3.48 6.86
C ASP A 119 -8.50 4.64 7.81
N TYR A 120 -8.36 4.41 9.12
CA TYR A 120 -8.03 5.41 10.13
C TYR A 120 -6.53 5.74 10.22
N SER A 121 -5.72 5.25 9.28
CA SER A 121 -4.26 5.35 9.34
C SER A 121 -3.77 6.74 9.00
N SER A 122 -2.88 7.33 9.81
CA SER A 122 -2.34 8.67 9.55
C SER A 122 -1.56 8.80 8.24
N VAL A 123 -1.27 7.70 7.54
CA VAL A 123 -0.61 7.68 6.23
C VAL A 123 -1.32 8.53 5.18
N PHE A 124 -2.65 8.70 5.29
CA PHE A 124 -3.40 9.53 4.34
C PHE A 124 -2.97 11.01 4.39
N PHE A 125 -2.50 11.52 5.55
CA PHE A 125 -2.00 12.90 5.65
C PHE A 125 -0.73 13.10 4.84
N ASP A 126 0.18 12.13 4.86
CA ASP A 126 1.41 12.16 4.07
C ASP A 126 1.09 11.99 2.57
N TYR A 127 0.23 11.03 2.22
CA TYR A 127 -0.14 10.74 0.84
C TYR A 127 -0.92 11.88 0.16
N ALA A 128 -1.72 12.64 0.92
CA ALA A 128 -2.48 13.79 0.42
C ALA A 128 -1.59 14.85 -0.27
N ASN A 129 -0.31 14.95 0.10
CA ASN A 129 0.63 15.88 -0.53
C ASN A 129 0.85 15.59 -2.03
N LEU A 130 0.63 14.34 -2.47
CA LEU A 130 0.72 13.93 -3.87
C LEU A 130 -0.51 14.35 -4.69
N LYS A 131 -1.60 14.78 -4.05
CA LYS A 131 -2.88 15.12 -4.70
C LYS A 131 -3.44 14.00 -5.58
N ARG A 132 -3.20 12.75 -5.18
CA ARG A 132 -3.70 11.55 -5.85
C ARG A 132 -4.96 11.02 -5.14
N PRO A 133 -5.81 10.26 -5.85
CA PRO A 133 -7.01 9.69 -5.27
C PRO A 133 -6.72 8.85 -4.01
N MET A 134 -7.66 8.88 -3.06
CA MET A 134 -7.65 8.06 -1.86
C MET A 134 -9.04 7.46 -1.66
N LEU A 135 -9.09 6.19 -1.26
CA LEU A 135 -10.31 5.51 -0.82
C LEU A 135 -10.17 5.13 0.65
N PHE A 136 -11.18 5.45 1.43
CA PHE A 136 -11.28 5.07 2.83
C PHE A 136 -12.19 3.85 2.93
N TYR A 137 -11.59 2.68 3.15
CA TYR A 137 -12.31 1.42 3.32
C TYR A 137 -12.46 1.15 4.80
N VAL A 138 -13.66 1.41 5.33
CA VAL A 138 -13.95 1.36 6.76
C VAL A 138 -15.02 0.29 6.99
N PRO A 139 -14.64 -0.99 7.08
CA PRO A 139 -15.60 -2.05 7.36
C PRO A 139 -16.14 -1.87 8.77
N GLU A 140 -17.47 -1.90 8.90
CA GLU A 140 -18.14 -2.06 10.19
C GLU A 140 -17.92 -3.51 10.67
N HIS A 141 -17.57 -3.68 11.94
CA HIS A 141 -17.49 -4.98 12.61
C HIS A 141 -18.62 -5.10 13.63
#